data_AF-A0A9E2BWC7-F1
#
_entry.id   AF-A0A9E2BWC7-F1
#
_cell.length_a   1.000
_cell.length_b   1.000
_cell.length_c   1.000
_cell.angle_alpha   90.00
_cell.angle_beta   90.00
_cell.angle_gamma   90.00
#
_symmetry.space_group_name_H-M   'P 1'
#
loop_
_entity.id
_entity.type
_entity.pdbx_description
1 polymer ?
#
loop_
_entity_poly.entity_id
_entity_poly.type
_entity_poly.pdbx_seq_one_letter_code
_entity_poly.pdbx_strand_id
1 'polypeptide(L)'
;MKHLLLALGIVALLAGCSSAVKLDDVPVEDKSGAVVSKQGTEGQGSAIGKGGVASVEVGKSNPQVAIPAGARIVYFDYDSFVIKPEFQSVMETHARYIKADKTRRIAIEGHTDERGGREYNLSLGQKRAEAVRSALGLLGVGDAQMEAVSFGKEKPAVIGTSEEAMAKNRRAEINYR
;
A
#
# COMPACT_ATOMS: atom_id res chain seq x y z
N MET A 1 -58.51 27.37 -13.44
CA MET A 1 -57.93 26.90 -14.72
C MET A 1 -56.81 27.82 -15.24
N LYS A 2 -55.78 28.09 -14.42
CA LYS A 2 -54.53 28.77 -14.87
C LYS A 2 -53.26 28.23 -14.19
N HIS A 3 -53.38 27.29 -13.25
CA HIS A 3 -52.25 26.61 -12.59
C HIS A 3 -52.09 25.15 -13.03
N LEU A 4 -52.85 24.71 -14.04
CA LEU A 4 -52.77 23.37 -14.63
C LEU A 4 -51.92 23.34 -15.92
N LEU A 5 -51.12 24.37 -16.16
CA LEU A 5 -50.22 24.51 -17.32
C LEU A 5 -48.78 24.83 -16.88
N LEU A 6 -48.41 24.46 -15.66
CA LEU A 6 -47.05 24.64 -15.13
C LEU A 6 -46.47 23.34 -14.54
N ALA A 7 -46.96 22.19 -15.02
CA ALA A 7 -46.55 20.85 -14.59
C ALA A 7 -46.10 19.96 -15.76
N LEU A 8 -45.70 20.55 -16.89
CA LEU A 8 -45.30 19.83 -18.11
C LEU A 8 -43.93 20.29 -18.66
N GLY A 9 -43.02 20.74 -17.79
CA GLY A 9 -41.78 21.40 -18.22
C GLY A 9 -40.47 20.95 -17.57
N ILE A 10 -40.47 19.92 -16.70
CA ILE A 10 -39.24 19.49 -15.99
C ILE A 10 -39.16 17.95 -15.92
N VAL A 11 -39.25 17.27 -17.08
CA VAL A 11 -38.94 15.83 -17.20
C VAL A 11 -38.07 15.58 -18.44
N ALA A 12 -37.05 16.42 -18.68
CA ALA A 12 -36.23 16.30 -19.90
C ALA A 12 -34.74 16.63 -19.70
N LEU A 13 -34.15 16.29 -18.54
CA LEU A 13 -32.70 16.43 -18.32
C LEU A 13 -32.08 15.21 -17.59
N LEU A 14 -32.40 14.00 -18.07
CA LEU A 14 -31.60 12.81 -17.82
C LEU A 14 -30.97 12.34 -19.15
N ALA A 15 -30.10 13.17 -19.72
CA ALA A 15 -29.16 12.73 -20.74
C ALA A 15 -27.92 12.20 -20.03
N GLY A 16 -27.92 10.90 -19.72
CA GLY A 16 -26.73 10.20 -19.27
C GLY A 16 -25.70 10.12 -20.39
N CYS A 17 -24.47 10.57 -20.13
CA CYS A 17 -23.33 10.24 -20.96
C CYS A 17 -22.92 8.79 -20.68
N SER A 18 -23.41 7.86 -21.49
CA SER A 18 -22.87 6.51 -21.62
C SER A 18 -21.82 6.53 -22.74
N SER A 19 -20.53 6.53 -22.40
CA SER A 19 -19.47 6.22 -23.36
C SER A 19 -19.47 4.72 -23.64
N ALA A 20 -20.09 4.32 -24.75
CA ALA A 20 -20.05 2.96 -25.26
C ALA A 20 -18.67 2.68 -25.88
N VAL A 21 -17.81 1.95 -25.17
CA VAL A 21 -16.59 1.37 -25.74
C VAL A 21 -17.00 0.09 -26.47
N LYS A 22 -16.86 0.08 -27.80
CA LYS A 22 -16.99 -1.14 -28.60
C LYS A 22 -15.84 -2.07 -28.21
N LEU A 23 -16.16 -3.13 -27.50
CA LEU A 23 -15.31 -4.32 -27.39
C LEU A 23 -15.73 -5.22 -28.54
N ASP A 24 -14.90 -5.31 -29.58
CA ASP A 24 -14.73 -6.45 -30.50
C ASP A 24 -14.06 -5.95 -31.79
N ASP A 25 -12.73 -6.06 -31.83
CA ASP A 25 -11.96 -6.73 -32.90
C ASP A 25 -10.46 -6.44 -32.64
N VAL A 26 -9.79 -7.37 -31.97
CA VAL A 26 -8.34 -7.44 -31.99
C VAL A 26 -8.03 -8.72 -32.75
N PRO A 27 -7.42 -8.67 -33.95
CA PRO A 27 -7.00 -9.89 -34.63
C PRO A 27 -5.96 -10.58 -33.74
N VAL A 28 -6.31 -11.76 -33.23
CA VAL A 28 -5.38 -12.67 -32.59
C VAL A 28 -4.54 -13.28 -33.71
N GLU A 29 -3.33 -12.79 -33.90
CA GLU A 29 -2.31 -13.50 -34.69
C GLU A 29 -1.87 -14.74 -33.91
N ASP A 30 -2.52 -15.86 -34.23
CA ASP A 30 -2.10 -17.20 -33.85
C ASP A 30 -0.86 -17.57 -34.68
N LYS A 31 0.34 -17.42 -34.11
CA LYS A 31 1.54 -18.07 -34.66
C LYS A 31 1.62 -19.50 -34.12
N SER A 32 0.69 -20.32 -34.60
CA SER A 32 0.77 -21.77 -34.49
C SER A 32 1.97 -22.26 -35.30
N GLY A 33 2.75 -23.16 -34.69
CA GLY A 33 4.04 -23.62 -35.19
C GLY A 33 3.98 -24.27 -36.57
N ALA A 34 4.91 -23.85 -37.44
CA ALA A 34 5.28 -24.61 -38.61
C ALA A 34 6.39 -25.61 -38.22
N VAL A 35 6.03 -26.89 -38.24
CA VAL A 35 6.97 -28.01 -38.30
C VAL A 35 7.71 -27.99 -39.64
N VAL A 36 9.04 -27.90 -39.60
CA VAL A 36 9.91 -28.35 -40.70
C VAL A 36 11.09 -29.12 -40.10
N SER A 37 11.09 -30.42 -40.35
CA SER A 37 12.25 -31.30 -40.15
C SER A 37 13.10 -31.33 -41.42
N LYS A 38 14.40 -31.02 -41.32
CA LYS A 38 15.56 -31.83 -41.78
C LYS A 38 16.84 -30.99 -41.95
N GLN A 39 17.81 -31.29 -41.09
CA GLN A 39 19.18 -31.77 -41.36
C GLN A 39 20.08 -31.01 -42.38
N GLY A 40 21.23 -30.51 -41.88
CA GLY A 40 22.45 -30.34 -42.68
C GLY A 40 23.45 -29.24 -42.24
N THR A 41 24.50 -29.65 -41.53
CA THR A 41 25.93 -29.26 -41.69
C THR A 41 26.49 -27.90 -41.18
N GLU A 42 27.53 -28.08 -40.37
CA GLU A 42 28.66 -27.25 -39.88
C GLU A 42 28.86 -25.80 -40.37
N GLY A 43 29.16 -24.91 -39.42
CA GLY A 43 29.69 -23.57 -39.66
C GLY A 43 30.00 -22.81 -38.36
N GLN A 44 31.29 -22.63 -38.09
CA GLN A 44 31.89 -21.92 -36.97
C GLN A 44 31.64 -20.40 -37.07
N GLY A 45 31.22 -19.74 -35.97
CA GLY A 45 30.99 -18.29 -35.95
C GLY A 45 30.75 -17.73 -34.54
N SER A 46 31.47 -16.68 -34.21
CA SER A 46 31.79 -16.18 -32.88
C SER A 46 30.78 -15.19 -32.27
N ALA A 47 30.68 -15.25 -30.93
CA ALA A 47 30.38 -14.19 -29.95
C ALA A 47 29.03 -13.43 -29.96
N ILE A 48 28.35 -13.41 -28.79
CA ILE A 48 28.17 -12.24 -27.88
C ILE A 48 27.13 -12.61 -26.82
N GLY A 49 27.40 -12.18 -25.58
CA GLY A 49 26.90 -12.74 -24.33
C GLY A 49 25.39 -12.72 -24.11
N LYS A 50 24.91 -13.83 -23.54
CA LYS A 50 23.56 -13.94 -22.99
C LYS A 50 23.68 -13.90 -21.48
N GLY A 51 23.38 -12.73 -20.91
CA GLY A 51 23.33 -12.51 -19.48
C GLY A 51 22.42 -13.54 -18.83
N GLY A 52 23.03 -14.37 -17.96
CA GLY A 52 22.30 -15.24 -17.07
C GLY A 52 21.46 -14.37 -16.15
N VAL A 53 20.15 -14.35 -16.36
CA VAL A 53 19.22 -13.91 -15.33
C VAL A 53 19.31 -14.96 -14.22
N ALA A 54 20.09 -14.65 -13.20
CA ALA A 54 20.15 -15.42 -11.98
C ALA A 54 18.73 -15.46 -11.40
N SER A 55 18.10 -16.63 -11.45
CA SER A 55 16.94 -16.92 -10.64
C SER A 55 17.34 -16.69 -9.19
N VAL A 56 16.77 -15.66 -8.56
CA VAL A 56 16.87 -15.47 -7.11
C VAL A 56 16.09 -16.61 -6.48
N GLU A 57 16.78 -17.72 -6.24
CA GLU A 57 16.32 -18.71 -5.29
C GLU A 57 16.25 -18.00 -3.94
N VAL A 58 15.03 -17.78 -3.46
CA VAL A 58 14.79 -17.42 -2.06
C VAL A 58 15.10 -18.67 -1.25
N GLY A 59 16.39 -18.97 -1.13
CA GLY A 59 16.94 -20.02 -0.32
C GLY A 59 16.61 -19.72 1.13
N LYS A 60 15.73 -20.55 1.71
CA LYS A 60 15.63 -20.92 3.13
C LYS A 60 16.34 -19.92 4.06
N SER A 61 15.72 -18.78 4.34
CA SER A 61 16.27 -17.84 5.31
C SER A 61 16.12 -18.41 6.72
N ASN A 62 17.28 -18.51 7.37
CA ASN A 62 17.57 -18.91 8.74
C ASN A 62 16.46 -18.55 9.76
N PRO A 63 16.13 -19.40 10.77
CA PRO A 63 15.00 -19.20 11.68
C PRO A 63 15.08 -18.02 12.65
N GLN A 64 16.14 -17.21 12.65
CA GLN A 64 16.21 -15.99 13.45
C GLN A 64 16.82 -14.83 12.65
N VAL A 65 16.04 -14.28 11.71
CA VAL A 65 16.29 -12.89 11.31
C VAL A 65 15.86 -12.03 12.51
N ALA A 66 16.80 -11.33 13.13
CA ALA A 66 16.52 -10.39 14.21
C ALA A 66 15.58 -9.28 13.70
N ILE A 67 14.71 -8.76 14.58
CA ILE A 67 13.83 -7.62 14.24
C ILE A 67 14.71 -6.48 13.69
N PRO A 68 14.33 -5.84 12.57
CA PRO A 68 15.15 -4.80 11.97
C PRO A 68 15.54 -3.74 13.00
N ALA A 69 16.84 -3.50 13.12
CA ALA A 69 17.36 -2.36 13.84
C ALA A 69 17.04 -1.10 13.03
N GLY A 70 16.35 -0.14 13.62
CA GLY A 70 15.92 1.06 12.92
C GLY A 70 14.68 1.71 13.52
N ALA A 71 14.27 2.82 12.90
CA ALA A 71 13.07 3.54 13.27
C ALA A 71 11.83 2.67 13.02
N ARG A 72 10.98 2.51 14.04
CA ARG A 72 9.69 1.80 13.95
C ARG A 72 8.50 2.76 13.97
N ILE A 73 8.79 4.05 13.77
CA ILE A 73 7.87 5.15 14.00
C ILE A 73 7.74 5.92 12.69
N VAL A 74 6.50 6.18 12.29
CA VAL A 74 6.14 7.06 11.19
C VAL A 74 5.52 8.31 11.78
N TYR A 75 6.07 9.49 11.47
CA TYR A 75 5.53 10.77 11.94
C TYR A 75 4.63 11.42 10.89
N PHE A 76 3.65 12.17 11.38
CA PHE A 76 2.65 12.83 10.55
C PHE A 76 2.61 14.33 10.81
N ASP A 77 2.22 15.05 9.77
CA ASP A 77 1.91 16.47 9.89
C ASP A 77 0.60 16.67 10.67
N TYR A 78 0.35 17.92 11.05
CA TYR A 78 -0.89 18.29 11.71
C TYR A 78 -2.11 17.94 10.84
N ASP A 79 -3.15 17.39 11.47
CA ASP A 79 -4.40 16.96 10.81
C ASP A 79 -4.19 16.09 9.54
N SER A 80 -3.14 15.28 9.54
CA SER A 80 -2.78 14.44 8.39
C SER A 80 -2.56 12.98 8.80
N PHE A 81 -2.92 12.09 7.88
CA PHE A 81 -2.59 10.66 7.89
C PHE A 81 -1.76 10.26 6.66
N VAL A 82 -1.27 11.25 5.90
CA VAL A 82 -0.42 11.01 4.72
C VAL A 82 0.98 10.60 5.18
N ILE A 83 1.45 9.47 4.69
CA ILE A 83 2.82 8.99 4.95
C ILE A 83 3.78 9.78 4.07
N LYS A 84 4.74 10.46 4.70
CA LYS A 84 5.75 11.23 3.98
C LYS A 84 6.76 10.30 3.27
N PRO A 85 7.29 10.70 2.10
CA PRO A 85 8.24 9.88 1.32
C PRO A 85 9.48 9.44 2.12
N GLU A 86 9.93 10.25 3.09
CA GLU A 86 11.05 9.91 3.98
C GLU A 86 10.87 8.60 4.77
N PHE A 87 9.64 8.15 4.97
CA PHE A 87 9.34 6.90 5.68
C PHE A 87 9.23 5.67 4.76
N GLN A 88 9.38 5.81 3.44
CA GLN A 88 9.27 4.68 2.52
C GLN A 88 10.31 3.59 2.81
N SER A 89 11.56 3.95 3.07
CA SER A 89 12.64 3.00 3.39
C SER A 89 12.37 2.22 4.68
N VAL A 90 11.73 2.86 5.66
CA VAL A 90 11.27 2.24 6.91
C VAL A 90 10.20 1.20 6.58
N MET A 91 9.18 1.56 5.79
CA MET A 91 8.11 0.64 5.38
C MET A 91 8.66 -0.58 4.63
N GLU A 92 9.55 -0.37 3.66
CA GLU A 92 10.17 -1.46 2.90
C GLU A 92 10.96 -2.42 3.78
N THR A 93 11.73 -1.88 4.72
CA THR A 93 12.55 -2.68 5.64
C THR A 93 11.68 -3.57 6.52
N HIS A 94 10.63 -3.01 7.12
CA HIS A 94 9.71 -3.77 7.94
C HIS A 94 8.86 -4.74 7.11
N ALA A 95 8.42 -4.36 5.91
CA ALA A 95 7.65 -5.23 5.03
C ALA A 95 8.44 -6.47 4.62
N ARG A 96 9.71 -6.31 4.20
CA ARG A 96 10.61 -7.43 3.89
C ARG A 96 10.75 -8.38 5.08
N TYR A 97 10.92 -7.82 6.28
CA TYR A 97 11.04 -8.62 7.48
C TYR A 97 9.76 -9.41 7.80
N ILE A 98 8.59 -8.77 7.77
CA ILE A 98 7.33 -9.41 8.18
C ILE A 98 6.95 -10.50 7.16
N LYS A 99 7.07 -10.23 5.86
CA LYS A 99 6.66 -11.19 4.81
C LYS A 99 7.59 -12.39 4.67
N ALA A 100 8.82 -12.30 5.18
CA ALA A 100 9.76 -13.43 5.19
C ALA A 100 9.28 -14.60 6.06
N ASP A 101 8.35 -14.36 6.98
CA ASP A 101 7.81 -15.38 7.87
C ASP A 101 6.33 -15.11 8.14
N LYS A 102 5.47 -15.97 7.59
CA LYS A 102 4.01 -15.86 7.70
C LYS A 102 3.48 -16.01 9.12
N THR A 103 4.29 -16.42 10.09
CA THR A 103 3.90 -16.50 11.51
C THR A 103 4.07 -15.17 12.24
N ARG A 104 4.89 -14.25 11.72
CA ARG A 104 5.09 -12.93 12.34
C ARG A 104 3.80 -12.12 12.33
N ARG A 105 3.56 -11.43 13.45
CA ARG A 105 2.42 -10.54 13.64
C ARG A 105 2.92 -9.17 14.09
N ILE A 106 2.23 -8.13 13.66
CA ILE A 106 2.45 -6.76 14.10
C ILE A 106 1.13 -6.09 14.48
N ALA A 107 1.20 -5.22 15.48
CA ALA A 107 0.20 -4.20 15.73
C ALA A 107 0.77 -2.85 15.28
N ILE A 108 -0.04 -2.10 14.56
CA ILE A 108 0.25 -0.76 14.08
C ILE A 108 -0.57 0.18 14.94
N GLU A 109 0.10 0.93 15.79
CA GLU A 109 -0.53 1.72 16.84
C GLU A 109 -0.50 3.19 16.45
N GLY A 110 -1.67 3.78 16.19
CA GLY A 110 -1.82 5.16 15.73
C GLY A 110 -2.12 6.13 16.87
N HIS A 111 -1.35 7.22 16.92
CA HIS A 111 -1.40 8.24 17.97
C HIS A 111 -1.61 9.65 17.38
N THR A 112 -2.10 10.55 18.21
CA THR A 112 -2.31 11.96 17.88
C THR A 112 -1.73 12.88 18.95
N ASP A 113 -1.64 14.17 18.62
CA ASP A 113 -1.44 15.19 19.64
C ASP A 113 -2.74 15.46 20.41
N GLU A 114 -2.67 16.33 21.41
CA GLU A 114 -3.75 16.57 22.36
C GLU A 114 -4.91 17.41 21.80
N ARG A 115 -4.71 18.09 20.66
CA ARG A 115 -5.66 19.04 20.10
C ARG A 115 -6.90 18.35 19.56
N GLY A 116 -8.07 18.94 19.80
CA GLY A 116 -9.36 18.39 19.36
C GLY A 116 -9.99 17.37 20.30
N GLY A 117 -11.16 16.87 19.93
CA GLY A 117 -11.96 15.92 20.73
C GLY A 117 -11.33 14.54 20.83
N ARG A 118 -11.76 13.74 21.80
CA ARG A 118 -11.27 12.36 22.01
C ARG A 118 -11.61 11.48 20.81
N GLU A 119 -12.87 11.50 20.39
CA GLU A 119 -13.44 10.67 19.32
C GLU A 119 -12.79 11.01 17.98
N TYR A 120 -12.62 12.31 17.72
CA TYR A 120 -11.91 12.79 16.54
C TYR A 120 -10.47 12.25 16.51
N ASN A 121 -9.72 12.37 17.61
CA ASN A 121 -8.35 11.88 17.69
C ASN A 121 -8.26 10.36 17.59
N LEU A 122 -9.22 9.63 18.15
CA LEU A 122 -9.31 8.19 17.99
C LEU A 122 -9.51 7.82 16.50
N SER A 123 -10.38 8.53 15.80
CA SER A 123 -10.57 8.30 14.36
C SER A 123 -9.34 8.67 13.51
N LEU A 124 -8.65 9.77 13.85
CA LEU A 124 -7.45 10.21 13.13
C LEU A 124 -6.27 9.26 13.38
N GLY A 125 -6.08 8.82 14.62
CA GLY A 125 -5.10 7.80 14.95
C GLY A 125 -5.39 6.49 14.22
N GLN A 126 -6.67 6.09 14.10
CA GLN A 126 -7.05 4.89 13.34
C GLN A 126 -6.68 5.02 11.86
N LYS A 127 -7.00 6.17 11.24
CA LYS A 127 -6.62 6.46 9.84
C LYS A 127 -5.11 6.41 9.62
N ARG A 128 -4.31 6.89 10.59
CA ARG A 128 -2.83 6.80 10.54
C ARG A 128 -2.35 5.36 10.58
N ALA A 129 -2.90 4.55 11.49
CA ALA A 129 -2.56 3.13 11.57
C ALA A 129 -2.95 2.38 10.29
N GLU A 130 -4.14 2.66 9.76
CA GLU A 130 -4.62 2.08 8.50
C GLU A 130 -3.81 2.52 7.28
N ALA A 131 -3.34 3.77 7.23
CA ALA A 131 -2.44 4.24 6.17
C ALA A 131 -1.14 3.43 6.16
N VAL A 132 -0.53 3.20 7.33
CA VAL A 132 0.69 2.39 7.47
C VAL A 132 0.41 0.93 7.12
N ARG A 133 -0.71 0.37 7.60
CA ARG A 133 -1.15 -0.99 7.24
C ARG A 133 -1.32 -1.14 5.73
N SER A 134 -1.96 -0.18 5.09
CA SER A 134 -2.20 -0.18 3.64
C SER A 134 -0.87 -0.11 2.87
N ALA A 135 0.05 0.75 3.30
CA ALA A 135 1.38 0.85 2.70
C ALA A 135 2.17 -0.46 2.82
N LEU A 136 2.15 -1.11 3.98
CA LEU A 136 2.78 -2.42 4.17
C LEU A 136 2.11 -3.53 3.34
N GLY A 137 0.77 -3.47 3.21
CA GLY A 137 0.01 -4.37 2.34
C GLY A 137 0.40 -4.25 0.88
N LEU A 138 0.57 -3.02 0.37
CA LEU A 138 1.08 -2.76 -0.99
C LEU A 138 2.51 -3.32 -1.20
N LEU A 139 3.30 -3.42 -0.13
CA LEU A 139 4.64 -4.03 -0.15
C LEU A 139 4.63 -5.57 0.01
N GLY A 140 3.44 -6.16 0.09
CA GLY A 140 3.20 -7.61 0.10
C GLY A 140 3.13 -8.24 1.49
N VAL A 141 2.94 -7.46 2.56
CA VAL A 141 2.65 -8.02 3.88
C VAL A 141 1.20 -8.51 3.91
N GLY A 142 0.97 -9.74 4.38
CA GLY A 142 -0.37 -10.31 4.42
C GLY A 142 -1.26 -9.62 5.47
N ASP A 143 -2.53 -9.40 5.16
CA ASP A 143 -3.49 -8.74 6.05
C ASP A 143 -3.62 -9.44 7.42
N ALA A 144 -3.59 -10.77 7.44
CA ALA A 144 -3.64 -11.56 8.67
C ALA A 144 -2.40 -11.38 9.57
N GLN A 145 -1.33 -10.74 9.06
CA GLN A 145 -0.12 -10.44 9.82
C GLN A 145 -0.18 -9.08 10.53
N MET A 146 -1.20 -8.25 10.25
CA MET A 146 -1.25 -6.85 10.66
C MET A 146 -2.57 -6.50 11.32
N GLU A 147 -2.48 -5.89 12.50
CA GLU A 147 -3.61 -5.26 13.18
C GLU A 147 -3.39 -3.75 13.22
N ALA A 148 -4.42 -2.94 12.93
CA ALA A 148 -4.36 -1.48 13.05
C ALA A 148 -5.22 -1.04 14.24
N VAL A 149 -4.59 -0.37 15.21
CA VAL A 149 -5.23 0.05 16.46
C VAL A 149 -4.96 1.53 16.69
N SER A 150 -5.94 2.27 17.19
CA SER A 150 -5.74 3.64 17.62
C SER A 150 -5.73 3.80 19.13
N PHE A 151 -4.80 4.62 19.63
CA PHE A 151 -4.85 5.18 20.97
C PHE A 151 -5.27 6.65 21.00
N GLY A 152 -5.51 7.26 19.83
CA GLY A 152 -5.73 8.70 19.71
C GLY A 152 -4.71 9.49 20.53
N LYS A 153 -5.19 10.33 21.44
CA LYS A 153 -4.37 11.17 22.33
C LYS A 153 -4.11 10.56 23.71
N GLU A 154 -4.56 9.34 23.97
CA GLU A 154 -4.53 8.73 25.31
C GLU A 154 -3.15 8.18 25.70
N LYS A 155 -2.26 7.98 24.73
CA LYS A 155 -0.89 7.49 24.93
C LYS A 155 0.14 8.42 24.27
N PRO A 156 0.41 9.61 24.83
CA PRO A 156 1.42 10.51 24.31
C PRO A 156 2.83 9.92 24.50
N ALA A 157 3.70 10.09 23.50
CA ALA A 157 5.13 9.80 23.65
C ALA A 157 5.82 10.87 24.51
N VAL A 158 5.40 12.12 24.35
CA VAL A 158 5.90 13.26 25.11
C VAL A 158 4.70 14.00 25.70
N ILE A 159 4.70 14.16 27.01
CA ILE A 159 3.68 14.97 27.69
C ILE A 159 4.01 16.44 27.46
N GLY A 160 3.03 17.22 27.04
CA GLY A 160 3.15 18.66 26.88
C GLY A 160 2.42 19.21 25.66
N THR A 161 2.30 20.53 25.65
CA THR A 161 1.50 21.29 24.68
C THR A 161 2.35 22.10 23.69
N SER A 162 3.67 21.89 23.69
CA SER A 162 4.57 22.56 22.74
C SER A 162 4.51 21.87 21.37
N GLU A 163 4.78 22.59 20.28
CA GLU A 163 4.75 21.97 18.95
C GLU A 163 5.77 20.84 18.80
N GLU A 164 6.89 20.89 19.51
CA GLU A 164 7.88 19.81 19.53
C GLU A 164 7.32 18.54 20.17
N ALA A 165 6.56 18.69 21.27
CA ALA A 165 5.88 17.56 21.92
C ALA A 165 4.76 17.02 21.02
N MET A 166 3.94 17.92 20.47
CA MET A 166 2.84 17.54 19.57
C MET A 166 3.35 16.83 18.32
N ALA A 167 4.43 17.29 17.70
CA ALA A 167 5.05 16.66 16.54
C ALA A 167 5.50 15.23 16.84
N LYS A 168 6.07 14.98 18.02
CA LYS A 168 6.43 13.62 18.47
C LYS A 168 5.21 12.76 18.75
N ASN A 169 4.09 13.34 19.16
CA ASN A 169 2.86 12.60 19.45
C ASN A 169 2.06 12.22 18.19
N ARG A 170 2.18 12.99 17.11
CA ARG A 170 1.58 12.67 15.80
C ARG A 170 2.35 11.56 15.09
N ARG A 171 2.08 10.31 15.47
CA ARG A 171 2.85 9.15 14.98
C ARG A 171 2.04 7.88 14.83
N ALA A 172 2.60 6.91 14.13
CA ALA A 172 2.20 5.51 14.16
C ALA A 172 3.42 4.64 14.47
N GLU A 173 3.24 3.63 15.33
CA GLU A 173 4.31 2.72 15.76
C GLU A 173 4.06 1.31 15.24
N ILE A 174 5.13 0.64 14.76
CA ILE A 174 5.10 -0.78 14.38
C ILE A 174 5.60 -1.62 15.54
N ASN A 175 4.68 -2.31 16.21
CA ASN A 175 4.94 -3.16 17.36
C ASN A 175 4.81 -4.64 17.00
N TYR A 176 5.91 -5.39 17.15
CA TYR A 176 5.95 -6.83 16.90
C TYR A 176 5.29 -7.60 18.05
N ARG A 177 4.55 -8.66 17.73
CA ARG A 177 3.85 -9.54 18.67
C ARG A 177 4.46 -10.94 18.66
#